data_AF-A0A5C6C533-F1
#
_entry.id   AF-A0A5C6C533-F1
#
_cell.length_a   1.000
_cell.length_b   1.000
_cell.length_c   1.000
_cell.angle_alpha   90.00
_cell.angle_beta   90.00
_cell.angle_gamma   90.00
#
_symmetry.space_group_name_H-M   'P 1'
#
loop_
_entity.id
_entity.type
_entity.pdbx_description
1 polymer ?
#
loop_
_entity_poly.entity_id
_entity_poly.type
_entity_poly.pdbx_seq_one_letter_code
_entity_poly.pdbx_strand_id
1 'polypeptide(L)'
;MDRADLLPIADEIMRLLTIYGHSNSFRRYGSSLLWMAIYLASQSGALPVKELTSAIKSTKTWTDDTLGICLGILQSKSILLPPRLARMIAGRDVRSSSSVIVSRHEEEFNKLFKMKYQERCGKGIQMDAGKRPKRIDYYPASGSLLRNLHSASFPEIPPRPDVLSKSAQVKPLIVIWEECIESLRTFSRAKKKADDVLTSDVYESLPLELRNGAHPEEEAWLNAWESNVDADDWPIIPVSELAKIKQIECRDRLTKTQCNRILATADIIGFGVEPDARITGKNYRWDEKVTLFFHDGKLLDDPTRYAAASVLLRLGASIAEADGSVDVEELTFINEHLQGQFNLTEAESKRLDRLQYLLLHSRSGDNAISKTLAQKLPLKLRRLVGEFLVGVAASDEVICKAELKALRSAYRSLELDPTELDRLVQQHTKEREANDAEPEELHLDLDAVSKIMAETSQVATLLRDAMADGDDDIDDEPDSEPSEPVTETDTPILAESDSAEKSEGFDGLDSRYAPLLQAVLQQQNWTPADFRTLADQHGLMLSGAVEAINEWSMDKCGDWLIEEGDPFVIHVNLLESFG
;
A
#
# COMPACT_ATOMS: atom_id res chain seq x y z
N MET A 1 2.33 -50.92 -29.54
CA MET A 1 2.69 -49.50 -29.43
C MET A 1 4.13 -49.47 -29.04
N ASP A 2 4.96 -48.93 -29.93
CA ASP A 2 6.35 -48.71 -29.57
C ASP A 2 6.38 -47.51 -28.61
N ARG A 3 7.33 -47.53 -27.66
CA ARG A 3 7.49 -46.46 -26.67
C ARG A 3 7.70 -45.07 -27.31
N ALA A 4 8.04 -45.04 -28.60
CA ALA A 4 8.17 -43.85 -29.43
C ALA A 4 6.84 -43.14 -29.74
N ASP A 5 5.69 -43.84 -29.67
CA ASP A 5 4.39 -43.28 -30.07
C ASP A 5 3.74 -42.40 -28.98
N LEU A 6 4.17 -42.52 -27.72
CA LEU A 6 3.52 -41.88 -26.58
C LEU A 6 3.57 -40.34 -26.63
N LEU A 7 4.70 -39.76 -27.05
CA LEU A 7 4.86 -38.31 -27.15
C LEU A 7 4.09 -37.72 -28.34
N PRO A 8 4.17 -38.28 -29.57
CA PRO A 8 3.31 -37.87 -30.68
C PRO A 8 1.81 -37.93 -30.33
N ILE A 9 1.38 -38.96 -29.60
CA ILE A 9 -0.01 -39.06 -29.11
C ILE A 9 -0.32 -37.93 -28.14
N ALA A 10 0.56 -37.63 -27.18
CA ALA A 10 0.35 -36.54 -26.24
C ALA A 10 0.25 -35.18 -26.96
N ASP A 11 1.12 -34.91 -27.92
CA ASP A 11 1.11 -33.68 -28.73
C ASP A 11 -0.19 -33.54 -29.53
N GLU A 12 -0.64 -34.62 -30.16
CA GLU A 12 -1.89 -34.61 -30.90
C GLU A 12 -3.10 -34.41 -29.99
N ILE A 13 -3.12 -35.02 -28.80
CA ILE A 13 -4.18 -34.79 -27.81
C ILE A 13 -4.18 -33.32 -27.34
N MET A 14 -3.01 -32.72 -27.09
CA MET A 14 -2.93 -31.31 -26.72
C MET A 14 -3.51 -30.41 -27.82
N ARG A 15 -3.17 -30.66 -29.10
CA ARG A 15 -3.75 -29.96 -30.26
C ARG A 15 -5.27 -30.13 -30.32
N LEU A 16 -5.77 -31.35 -30.16
CA LEU A 16 -7.20 -31.64 -30.18
C LEU A 16 -7.94 -31.01 -29.01
N LEU A 17 -7.34 -30.92 -27.82
CA LEU A 17 -7.92 -30.23 -26.66
C LEU A 17 -8.07 -28.73 -26.91
N THR A 18 -7.18 -28.12 -27.70
CA THR A 18 -7.34 -26.73 -28.13
C THR A 18 -8.55 -26.54 -29.05
N ILE A 19 -8.82 -27.49 -29.95
CA ILE A 19 -9.89 -27.41 -30.96
C ILE A 19 -11.26 -27.83 -30.35
N TYR A 20 -11.29 -28.96 -29.65
CA TYR A 20 -12.52 -29.63 -29.21
C TYR A 20 -12.73 -29.58 -27.68
N GLY A 21 -11.87 -28.88 -26.92
CA GLY A 21 -11.95 -28.82 -25.46
C GLY A 21 -13.18 -28.11 -24.89
N HIS A 22 -14.02 -27.51 -25.73
CA HIS A 22 -15.34 -27.00 -25.37
C HIS A 22 -16.30 -28.13 -24.97
N SER A 23 -16.16 -29.33 -25.55
CA SER A 23 -16.94 -30.50 -25.14
C SER A 23 -16.42 -31.05 -23.81
N ASN A 24 -17.27 -31.04 -22.78
CA ASN A 24 -16.93 -31.56 -21.44
C ASN A 24 -16.49 -33.03 -21.48
N SER A 25 -17.18 -33.85 -22.30
CA SER A 25 -16.85 -35.26 -22.47
C SER A 25 -15.48 -35.43 -23.10
N PHE A 26 -15.21 -34.75 -24.23
CA PHE A 26 -13.90 -34.83 -24.89
C PHE A 26 -12.79 -34.30 -23.98
N ARG A 27 -13.03 -33.18 -23.28
CA ARG A 27 -12.07 -32.59 -22.33
C ARG A 27 -11.69 -33.59 -21.24
N ARG A 28 -12.67 -34.28 -20.64
CA ARG A 28 -12.42 -35.27 -19.58
C ARG A 28 -11.62 -36.46 -20.08
N TYR A 29 -12.08 -37.13 -21.14
CA TYR A 29 -11.40 -38.33 -21.66
C TYR A 29 -10.04 -38.01 -22.29
N GLY A 30 -9.96 -36.91 -23.03
CA GLY A 30 -8.71 -36.42 -23.63
C GLY A 30 -7.67 -36.06 -22.57
N SER A 31 -8.04 -35.32 -21.52
CA SER A 31 -7.10 -34.98 -20.43
C SER A 31 -6.64 -36.23 -19.68
N SER A 32 -7.54 -37.19 -19.42
CA SER A 32 -7.17 -38.45 -18.77
C SER A 32 -6.17 -39.25 -19.62
N LEU A 33 -6.40 -39.35 -20.93
CA LEU A 33 -5.49 -40.04 -21.84
C LEU A 33 -4.15 -39.30 -21.98
N LEU A 34 -4.16 -37.97 -22.03
CA LEU A 34 -2.96 -37.14 -22.07
C LEU A 34 -2.04 -37.42 -20.87
N TRP A 35 -2.58 -37.34 -19.65
CA TRP A 35 -1.82 -37.57 -18.44
C TRP A 35 -1.31 -39.01 -18.33
N MET A 36 -2.09 -39.97 -18.82
CA MET A 36 -1.67 -41.37 -18.91
C MET A 36 -0.49 -41.55 -19.88
N ALA A 37 -0.55 -40.95 -21.08
CA ALA A 37 0.53 -41.01 -22.07
C ALA A 37 1.83 -40.39 -21.54
N ILE A 38 1.74 -39.21 -20.89
CA ILE A 38 2.89 -38.53 -20.29
C ILE A 38 3.48 -39.35 -19.15
N TYR A 39 2.63 -39.95 -18.29
CA TYR A 39 3.09 -40.81 -17.21
C TYR A 39 3.86 -42.00 -17.75
N LEU A 40 3.29 -42.76 -18.68
CA LEU A 40 3.96 -43.91 -19.30
C LEU A 40 5.28 -43.53 -20.01
N ALA A 41 5.31 -42.38 -20.69
CA ALA A 41 6.52 -41.84 -21.30
C ALA A 41 7.59 -41.54 -20.24
N SER A 42 7.20 -40.94 -19.11
CA SER A 42 8.12 -40.62 -18.00
C SER A 42 8.75 -41.85 -17.34
N GLN A 43 8.06 -43.00 -17.38
CA GLN A 43 8.57 -44.29 -16.88
C GLN A 43 9.53 -44.96 -17.86
N SER A 44 9.41 -44.67 -19.16
CA SER A 44 10.10 -45.39 -20.23
C SER A 44 11.47 -44.81 -20.61
N GLY A 45 11.86 -43.65 -20.07
CA GLY A 45 13.14 -43.00 -20.39
C GLY A 45 13.32 -41.60 -19.78
N ALA A 46 13.95 -40.71 -20.55
CA ALA A 46 14.13 -39.30 -20.19
C ALA A 46 12.79 -38.60 -20.04
N LEU A 47 12.67 -37.71 -19.05
CA LEU A 47 11.43 -36.97 -18.83
C LEU A 47 11.19 -36.00 -20.00
N PRO A 48 9.99 -36.03 -20.62
CA PRO A 48 9.61 -35.08 -21.66
C PRO A 48 9.23 -33.74 -21.03
N VAL A 49 10.21 -32.94 -20.59
CA VAL A 49 10.00 -31.69 -19.82
C VAL A 49 9.17 -30.68 -20.62
N LYS A 50 9.40 -30.59 -21.93
CA LYS A 50 8.68 -29.69 -22.84
C LYS A 50 7.20 -30.08 -22.89
N GLU A 51 6.92 -31.35 -23.12
CA GLU A 51 5.58 -31.91 -23.25
C GLU A 51 4.85 -31.87 -21.90
N LEU A 52 5.54 -32.13 -20.78
CA LEU A 52 4.99 -31.97 -19.44
C LEU A 52 4.57 -30.52 -19.18
N THR A 53 5.42 -29.56 -19.53
CA THR A 53 5.10 -28.12 -19.37
C THR A 53 3.93 -27.71 -20.27
N SER A 54 3.90 -28.18 -21.52
CA SER A 54 2.80 -27.94 -22.46
C SER A 54 1.49 -28.58 -21.99
N ALA A 55 1.55 -29.76 -21.40
CA ALA A 55 0.38 -30.46 -20.88
C ALA A 55 -0.20 -29.78 -19.64
N ILE A 56 0.65 -29.29 -18.73
CA ILE A 56 0.24 -28.47 -17.59
C ILE A 56 -0.52 -27.22 -18.08
N LYS A 57 -0.01 -26.55 -19.13
CA LYS A 57 -0.66 -25.37 -19.71
C LYS A 57 -1.97 -25.70 -20.42
N SER A 58 -2.03 -26.83 -21.12
CA SER A 58 -3.19 -27.26 -21.91
C SER A 58 -4.33 -27.82 -21.06
N THR A 59 -4.01 -28.33 -19.85
CA THR A 59 -5.00 -28.89 -18.93
C THR A 59 -5.76 -27.75 -18.22
N LYS A 60 -6.98 -27.47 -18.69
CA LYS A 60 -7.87 -26.45 -18.11
C LYS A 60 -8.56 -26.92 -16.82
N THR A 61 -9.03 -28.16 -16.79
CA THR A 61 -9.75 -28.74 -15.64
C THR A 61 -8.95 -29.90 -15.08
N TRP A 62 -8.72 -29.89 -13.78
CA TRP A 62 -7.95 -30.90 -13.09
C TRP A 62 -8.84 -31.76 -12.20
N THR A 63 -8.64 -33.08 -12.29
CA THR A 63 -9.20 -34.07 -11.35
C THR A 63 -8.12 -34.49 -10.37
N ASP A 64 -8.49 -35.16 -9.28
CA ASP A 64 -7.50 -35.66 -8.31
C ASP A 64 -6.59 -36.73 -8.91
N ASP A 65 -7.09 -37.47 -9.89
CA ASP A 65 -6.31 -38.46 -10.63
C ASP A 65 -5.27 -37.78 -11.54
N THR A 66 -5.70 -36.83 -12.37
CA THR A 66 -4.79 -36.12 -13.30
C THR A 66 -3.77 -35.27 -12.55
N LEU A 67 -4.20 -34.58 -11.48
CA LEU A 67 -3.31 -33.83 -10.59
C LEU A 67 -2.35 -34.77 -9.87
N GLY A 68 -2.84 -35.88 -9.33
CA GLY A 68 -2.03 -36.87 -8.66
C GLY A 68 -0.99 -37.52 -9.57
N ILE A 69 -1.33 -37.78 -10.84
CA ILE A 69 -0.38 -38.24 -11.86
C ILE A 69 0.70 -37.18 -12.09
N CYS A 70 0.32 -35.93 -12.33
CA CYS A 70 1.26 -34.82 -12.54
C CYS A 70 2.23 -34.68 -11.36
N LEU A 71 1.71 -34.60 -10.13
CA LEU A 71 2.53 -34.49 -8.93
C LEU A 71 3.41 -35.73 -8.70
N GLY A 72 2.92 -36.92 -9.02
CA GLY A 72 3.69 -38.15 -8.97
C GLY A 72 4.88 -38.13 -9.94
N ILE A 73 4.71 -37.57 -11.15
CA ILE A 73 5.80 -37.38 -12.13
C ILE A 73 6.82 -36.38 -11.60
N LEU A 74 6.37 -35.23 -11.10
CA LEU A 74 7.25 -34.20 -10.53
C LEU A 74 8.08 -34.76 -9.37
N GLN A 75 7.45 -35.50 -8.45
CA GLN A 75 8.14 -36.11 -7.32
C GLN A 75 9.14 -37.18 -7.77
N SER A 76 8.75 -38.08 -8.69
CA SER A 76 9.61 -39.17 -9.17
C SER A 76 10.87 -38.67 -9.88
N LYS A 77 10.79 -37.48 -10.51
CA LYS A 77 11.89 -36.86 -11.25
C LYS A 77 12.54 -35.72 -10.47
N SER A 78 12.19 -35.55 -9.19
CA SER A 78 12.71 -34.50 -8.30
C SER A 78 12.60 -33.08 -8.89
N ILE A 79 11.48 -32.78 -9.55
CA ILE A 79 11.19 -31.46 -10.10
C ILE A 79 10.46 -30.62 -9.05
N LEU A 80 10.91 -29.39 -8.87
CA LEU A 80 10.27 -28.41 -7.99
C LEU A 80 8.89 -28.00 -8.52
N LEU A 81 7.94 -27.83 -7.61
CA LEU A 81 6.58 -27.43 -7.91
C LEU A 81 6.55 -26.06 -8.63
N PRO A 82 6.06 -25.97 -9.87
CA PRO A 82 5.95 -24.69 -10.57
C PRO A 82 4.90 -23.77 -9.93
N PRO A 83 5.06 -22.43 -9.99
CA PRO A 83 4.14 -21.48 -9.35
C PRO A 83 2.68 -21.64 -9.77
N ARG A 84 2.43 -21.92 -11.07
CA ARG A 84 1.07 -22.13 -11.60
C ARG A 84 0.37 -23.35 -10.97
N LEU A 85 1.12 -24.43 -10.75
CA LEU A 85 0.58 -25.63 -10.07
C LEU A 85 0.42 -25.37 -8.57
N ALA A 86 1.38 -24.67 -7.94
CA ALA A 86 1.28 -24.29 -6.53
C ALA A 86 0.01 -23.48 -6.24
N ARG A 87 -0.27 -22.45 -7.06
CA ARG A 87 -1.50 -21.64 -6.97
C ARG A 87 -2.75 -22.50 -7.09
N MET A 88 -2.79 -23.37 -8.09
CA MET A 88 -3.94 -24.24 -8.34
C MET A 88 -4.18 -25.23 -7.19
N ILE A 89 -3.12 -25.75 -6.58
CA ILE A 89 -3.23 -26.64 -5.42
C ILE A 89 -3.76 -25.86 -4.21
N ALA A 90 -3.26 -24.64 -3.98
CA ALA A 90 -3.76 -23.77 -2.93
C ALA A 90 -5.27 -23.49 -3.12
N GLY A 91 -5.69 -23.01 -4.29
CA GLY A 91 -7.08 -22.66 -4.54
C GLY A 91 -8.06 -23.84 -4.60
N ARG A 92 -7.58 -25.09 -4.61
CA ARG A 92 -8.43 -26.29 -4.51
C ARG A 92 -8.49 -26.86 -3.10
N ASP A 93 -7.62 -26.40 -2.20
CA ASP A 93 -7.63 -26.85 -0.81
C ASP A 93 -8.82 -26.23 -0.07
N VAL A 94 -9.57 -27.05 0.66
CA VAL A 94 -10.77 -26.62 1.40
C VAL A 94 -10.43 -25.59 2.49
N ARG A 95 -9.17 -25.54 2.93
CA ARG A 95 -8.71 -24.59 3.96
C ARG A 95 -8.40 -23.20 3.40
N SER A 96 -8.37 -23.04 2.08
CA SER A 96 -8.16 -21.74 1.44
C SER A 96 -9.48 -20.98 1.37
N SER A 97 -9.46 -19.69 1.64
CA SER A 97 -10.65 -18.85 1.53
C SER A 97 -11.15 -18.78 0.08
N SER A 98 -12.46 -18.96 -0.08
CA SER A 98 -13.15 -18.63 -1.32
C SER A 98 -13.43 -17.13 -1.32
N SER A 99 -12.84 -16.39 -2.26
CA SER A 99 -13.07 -14.95 -2.40
C SER A 99 -13.30 -14.58 -3.86
N VAL A 100 -14.30 -13.73 -4.10
CA VAL A 100 -14.61 -13.15 -5.41
C VAL A 100 -13.44 -12.31 -5.96
N ILE A 101 -12.55 -11.82 -5.09
CA ILE A 101 -11.34 -11.08 -5.50
C ILE A 101 -10.48 -11.93 -6.45
N VAL A 102 -10.39 -13.24 -6.20
CA VAL A 102 -9.57 -14.15 -7.01
C VAL A 102 -10.11 -14.31 -8.43
N SER A 103 -11.44 -14.32 -8.61
CA SER A 103 -12.06 -14.41 -9.92
C SER A 103 -12.10 -13.07 -10.65
N ARG A 104 -12.37 -11.97 -9.92
CA ARG A 104 -12.45 -10.61 -10.48
C ARG A 104 -11.09 -10.07 -10.94
N HIS A 105 -10.03 -10.38 -10.20
CA HIS A 105 -8.66 -9.90 -10.45
C HIS A 105 -7.71 -11.08 -10.68
N GLU A 106 -8.10 -12.02 -11.56
CA GLU A 106 -7.34 -13.26 -11.78
C GLU A 106 -5.91 -12.97 -12.26
N GLU A 107 -5.72 -11.96 -13.11
CA GLU A 107 -4.39 -11.63 -13.65
C GLU A 107 -3.46 -11.05 -12.57
N GLU A 108 -3.93 -10.08 -11.80
CA GLU A 108 -3.20 -9.45 -10.70
C GLU A 108 -2.89 -10.48 -9.61
N PHE A 109 -3.88 -11.30 -9.24
CA PHE A 109 -3.70 -12.37 -8.27
C PHE A 109 -2.66 -13.39 -8.73
N ASN A 110 -2.69 -13.80 -10.01
CA ASN A 110 -1.72 -14.73 -10.57
C ASN A 110 -0.30 -14.17 -10.54
N LYS A 111 -0.12 -12.89 -10.84
CA LYS A 111 1.18 -12.21 -10.79
C LYS A 111 1.68 -12.12 -9.35
N LEU A 112 0.85 -11.66 -8.42
CA LEU A 112 1.22 -11.49 -7.01
C LEU A 112 1.58 -12.82 -6.35
N PHE A 113 0.74 -13.85 -6.56
CA PHE A 113 1.01 -15.19 -6.04
C PHE A 113 2.34 -15.73 -6.55
N LYS A 114 2.65 -15.52 -7.83
CA LYS A 114 3.93 -15.95 -8.41
C LYS A 114 5.11 -15.24 -7.74
N MET A 115 5.03 -13.93 -7.51
CA MET A 115 6.09 -13.15 -6.88
C MET A 115 6.32 -13.60 -5.43
N LYS A 116 5.27 -13.64 -4.60
CA LYS A 116 5.36 -14.08 -3.20
C LYS A 116 5.80 -15.56 -3.08
N TYR A 117 5.38 -16.41 -4.02
CA TYR A 117 5.86 -17.79 -4.10
C TYR A 117 7.37 -17.87 -4.38
N GLN A 118 7.88 -17.06 -5.31
CA GLN A 118 9.31 -17.04 -5.63
C GLN A 118 10.14 -16.45 -4.49
N GLU A 119 9.62 -15.46 -3.77
CA GLU A 119 10.27 -14.88 -2.60
C GLU A 119 10.39 -15.89 -1.45
N ARG A 120 9.27 -16.53 -1.07
CA ARG A 120 9.22 -17.44 0.09
C ARG A 120 9.78 -18.84 -0.19
N CYS A 121 9.59 -19.35 -1.41
CA CYS A 121 9.95 -20.73 -1.78
C CYS A 121 11.08 -20.80 -2.82
N GLY A 122 11.70 -19.66 -3.19
CA GLY A 122 12.80 -19.61 -4.14
C GLY A 122 12.43 -20.19 -5.51
N LYS A 123 13.16 -21.23 -5.92
CA LYS A 123 12.93 -21.94 -7.20
C LYS A 123 11.73 -22.90 -7.16
N GLY A 124 11.14 -23.15 -5.99
CA GLY A 124 9.95 -23.95 -5.79
C GLY A 124 10.08 -25.01 -4.70
N ILE A 125 8.97 -25.68 -4.39
CA ILE A 125 8.88 -26.69 -3.33
C ILE A 125 9.08 -28.09 -3.91
N GLN A 126 9.99 -28.88 -3.32
CA GLN A 126 10.05 -30.31 -3.61
C GLN A 126 8.96 -31.02 -2.80
N MET A 127 8.02 -31.67 -3.48
CA MET A 127 6.91 -32.37 -2.85
C MET A 127 7.33 -33.78 -2.42
N ASP A 128 6.89 -34.23 -1.24
CA ASP A 128 7.08 -35.62 -0.83
C ASP A 128 5.84 -36.47 -1.11
N ALA A 129 6.07 -37.76 -1.30
CA ALA A 129 5.02 -38.75 -1.40
C ALA A 129 4.76 -39.45 -0.06
N GLY A 130 3.53 -39.96 0.10
CA GLY A 130 3.19 -40.92 1.14
C GLY A 130 3.93 -42.25 0.96
N LYS A 131 3.99 -43.05 2.04
CA LYS A 131 4.71 -44.34 2.05
C LYS A 131 4.10 -45.40 1.12
N ARG A 132 2.80 -45.27 0.82
CA ARG A 132 2.08 -46.23 -0.03
C ARG A 132 1.91 -45.63 -1.43
N PRO A 133 2.42 -46.28 -2.49
CA PRO A 133 2.18 -45.82 -3.84
C PRO A 133 0.70 -46.05 -4.21
N LYS A 134 0.13 -45.17 -5.02
CA LYS A 134 -1.27 -45.21 -5.45
C LYS A 134 -1.37 -45.75 -6.86
N ARG A 135 -2.31 -46.67 -7.07
CA ARG A 135 -2.61 -47.22 -8.41
C ARG A 135 -3.16 -46.12 -9.31
N ILE A 136 -2.80 -46.18 -10.58
CA ILE A 136 -3.40 -45.33 -11.63
C ILE A 136 -4.48 -46.15 -12.31
N ASP A 137 -5.70 -45.62 -12.32
CA ASP A 137 -6.80 -46.17 -13.09
C ASP A 137 -7.10 -45.26 -14.29
N TYR A 138 -7.29 -45.86 -15.46
CA TYR A 138 -7.63 -45.16 -16.69
C TYR A 138 -8.97 -45.66 -17.22
N TYR A 139 -9.89 -44.73 -17.48
CA TYR A 139 -11.23 -45.02 -17.97
C TYR A 139 -11.42 -44.46 -19.39
N PRO A 140 -11.29 -45.28 -20.44
CA PRO A 140 -11.50 -44.83 -21.82
C PRO A 140 -12.97 -44.48 -22.08
N ALA A 141 -13.22 -43.68 -23.11
CA ALA A 141 -14.58 -43.35 -23.55
C ALA A 141 -15.37 -44.58 -24.03
N SER A 142 -14.70 -45.60 -24.56
CA SER A 142 -15.31 -46.85 -25.01
C SER A 142 -15.29 -47.91 -23.91
N GLY A 143 -16.45 -48.37 -23.47
CA GLY A 143 -16.57 -49.43 -22.45
C GLY A 143 -15.99 -50.79 -22.88
N SER A 144 -15.90 -51.04 -24.19
CA SER A 144 -15.23 -52.24 -24.71
C SER A 144 -13.71 -52.24 -24.44
N LEU A 145 -13.07 -51.07 -24.51
CA LEU A 145 -11.66 -50.91 -24.17
C LEU A 145 -11.43 -51.06 -22.67
N LEU A 146 -12.35 -50.55 -21.84
CA LEU A 146 -12.26 -50.71 -20.38
C LEU A 146 -12.24 -52.18 -19.98
N ARG A 147 -13.10 -53.02 -20.57
CA ARG A 147 -13.13 -54.47 -20.30
C ARG A 147 -11.80 -55.16 -20.66
N ASN A 148 -11.16 -54.70 -21.73
CA ASN A 148 -9.87 -55.25 -22.17
C ASN A 148 -8.70 -54.76 -21.31
N LEU A 149 -8.74 -53.54 -20.80
CA LEU A 149 -7.70 -52.98 -19.90
C LEU A 149 -7.61 -53.73 -18.56
N HIS A 150 -8.72 -54.28 -18.08
CA HIS A 150 -8.76 -55.12 -16.87
C HIS A 150 -8.53 -56.61 -17.15
N SER A 151 -8.27 -57.00 -18.40
CA SER A 151 -7.93 -58.37 -18.76
C SER A 151 -6.48 -58.68 -18.39
N ALA A 152 -6.21 -59.93 -17.99
CA ALA A 152 -4.86 -60.40 -17.63
C ALA A 152 -3.81 -60.27 -18.76
N SER A 153 -4.25 -60.02 -19.99
CA SER A 153 -3.39 -59.84 -21.16
C SER A 153 -2.81 -58.43 -21.32
N PHE A 154 -3.26 -57.44 -20.54
CA PHE A 154 -2.72 -56.07 -20.58
C PHE A 154 -1.63 -55.87 -19.51
N PRO A 155 -0.48 -55.25 -19.85
CA PRO A 155 0.56 -54.97 -18.88
C PRO A 155 0.04 -53.99 -17.82
N GLU A 156 0.35 -54.29 -16.56
CA GLU A 156 -0.09 -53.48 -15.43
C GLU A 156 0.54 -52.08 -15.49
N ILE A 157 -0.28 -51.06 -15.22
CA ILE A 157 0.18 -49.67 -15.16
C ILE A 157 1.00 -49.53 -13.87
N PRO A 158 2.28 -49.10 -13.94
CA PRO A 158 3.08 -48.93 -12.75
C PRO A 158 2.40 -47.93 -11.79
N PRO A 159 2.46 -48.17 -10.47
CA PRO A 159 1.81 -47.27 -9.51
C PRO A 159 2.60 -45.96 -9.38
N ARG A 160 1.90 -44.88 -9.04
CA ARG A 160 2.52 -43.56 -8.83
C ARG A 160 2.78 -43.26 -7.35
N PRO A 161 3.77 -42.41 -7.03
CA PRO A 161 3.87 -41.82 -5.71
C PRO A 161 2.60 -41.05 -5.33
N ASP A 162 2.17 -41.16 -4.07
CA ASP A 162 0.97 -40.49 -3.57
C ASP A 162 1.28 -39.17 -2.86
N VAL A 163 1.45 -38.11 -3.65
CA VAL A 163 1.76 -36.76 -3.13
C VAL A 163 0.55 -36.13 -2.42
N LEU A 164 -0.66 -36.35 -2.93
CA LEU A 164 -1.89 -35.75 -2.39
C LEU A 164 -2.24 -36.26 -0.97
N SER A 165 -1.70 -37.41 -0.55
CA SER A 165 -1.85 -37.92 0.82
C SER A 165 -1.19 -37.05 1.90
N LYS A 166 -0.25 -36.16 1.53
CA LYS A 166 0.48 -35.28 2.46
C LYS A 166 -0.03 -33.85 2.39
N SER A 167 -1.28 -33.63 2.78
CA SER A 167 -1.94 -32.31 2.78
C SER A 167 -1.23 -31.23 3.62
N ALA A 168 -0.35 -31.62 4.56
CA ALA A 168 0.43 -30.68 5.36
C ALA A 168 1.40 -29.83 4.52
N GLN A 169 1.85 -30.32 3.35
CA GLN A 169 2.79 -29.61 2.46
C GLN A 169 2.14 -28.44 1.71
N VAL A 170 0.81 -28.39 1.70
CA VAL A 170 0.03 -27.32 1.07
C VAL A 170 -0.10 -26.11 1.99
N LYS A 171 0.12 -26.27 3.31
CA LYS A 171 -0.02 -25.18 4.30
C LYS A 171 0.72 -23.90 3.91
N PRO A 172 2.01 -23.91 3.50
CA PRO A 172 2.71 -22.69 3.11
C PRO A 172 2.08 -22.00 1.89
N LEU A 173 1.46 -22.76 0.99
CA LEU A 173 0.79 -22.22 -0.19
C LEU A 173 -0.53 -21.53 0.16
N ILE A 174 -1.25 -22.04 1.16
CA ILE A 174 -2.47 -21.42 1.69
C ILE A 174 -2.12 -20.07 2.33
N VAL A 175 -1.02 -19.99 3.09
CA VAL A 175 -0.60 -18.70 3.67
C VAL A 175 -0.32 -17.67 2.58
N ILE A 176 0.39 -18.05 1.50
CA ILE A 176 0.63 -17.15 0.35
C ILE A 176 -0.69 -16.76 -0.33
N TRP A 177 -1.64 -17.69 -0.44
CA TRP A 177 -2.96 -17.44 -1.01
C TRP A 177 -3.72 -16.36 -0.23
N GLU A 178 -3.82 -16.50 1.10
CA GLU A 178 -4.50 -15.52 1.96
C GLU A 178 -3.81 -14.14 1.92
N GLU A 179 -2.48 -14.10 1.95
CA GLU A 179 -1.72 -12.85 1.82
C GLU A 179 -2.00 -12.13 0.50
N CYS A 180 -2.19 -12.87 -0.59
CA CYS A 180 -2.55 -12.28 -1.88
C CYS A 180 -3.96 -11.70 -1.88
N ILE A 181 -4.91 -12.36 -1.22
CA ILE A 181 -6.28 -11.84 -1.06
C ILE A 181 -6.24 -10.54 -0.26
N GLU A 182 -5.58 -10.55 0.89
CA GLU A 182 -5.48 -9.38 1.77
C GLU A 182 -4.87 -8.18 1.04
N SER A 183 -3.75 -8.40 0.33
CA SER A 183 -3.05 -7.35 -0.41
C SER A 183 -3.92 -6.73 -1.53
N LEU A 184 -4.84 -7.51 -2.11
CA LEU A 184 -5.72 -7.05 -3.19
C LEU A 184 -7.07 -6.50 -2.71
N ARG A 185 -7.38 -6.54 -1.40
CA ARG A 185 -8.65 -6.01 -0.86
C ARG A 185 -8.82 -4.52 -1.13
N THR A 186 -7.80 -3.72 -0.82
CA THR A 186 -7.81 -2.27 -1.04
C THR A 186 -7.97 -1.94 -2.52
N PHE A 187 -7.24 -2.65 -3.38
CA PHE A 187 -7.35 -2.52 -4.84
C PHE A 187 -8.75 -2.85 -5.37
N SER A 188 -9.32 -3.98 -4.95
CA SER A 188 -10.67 -4.40 -5.37
C SER A 188 -11.74 -3.36 -4.99
N ARG A 189 -11.63 -2.78 -3.78
CA ARG A 189 -12.53 -1.71 -3.33
C ARG A 189 -12.36 -0.42 -4.15
N ALA A 190 -11.12 0.00 -4.38
CA ALA A 190 -10.83 1.20 -5.17
C ALA A 190 -11.32 1.05 -6.62
N LYS A 191 -11.05 -0.09 -7.26
CA LYS A 191 -11.48 -0.37 -8.64
C LYS A 191 -13.00 -0.40 -8.79
N LYS A 192 -13.72 -0.94 -7.79
CA LYS A 192 -15.19 -0.91 -7.76
C LYS A 192 -15.72 0.52 -7.65
N LYS A 193 -15.10 1.38 -6.83
CA LYS A 193 -15.50 2.79 -6.67
C LYS A 193 -15.29 3.59 -7.97
N ALA A 194 -14.25 3.26 -8.73
CA ALA A 194 -13.88 3.94 -9.97
C ALA A 194 -14.56 3.37 -11.24
N ASP A 195 -15.58 2.52 -11.10
CA ASP A 195 -16.30 1.87 -12.22
C ASP A 195 -15.36 1.22 -13.25
N ASP A 196 -14.34 0.49 -12.75
CA ASP A 196 -13.33 -0.23 -13.54
C ASP A 196 -12.34 0.65 -14.33
N VAL A 197 -12.34 1.97 -14.14
CA VAL A 197 -11.35 2.90 -14.72
C VAL A 197 -10.06 2.89 -13.90
N LEU A 198 -8.91 2.85 -14.59
CA LEU A 198 -7.58 2.96 -13.97
C LEU A 198 -7.30 4.43 -13.59
N THR A 199 -7.82 4.86 -12.45
CA THR A 199 -7.50 6.16 -11.85
C THR A 199 -6.20 6.10 -11.05
N SER A 200 -5.65 7.25 -10.68
CA SER A 200 -4.49 7.34 -9.79
C SER A 200 -4.72 6.59 -8.48
N ASP A 201 -5.87 6.82 -7.82
CA ASP A 201 -6.20 6.16 -6.56
C ASP A 201 -6.28 4.62 -6.73
N VAL A 202 -6.76 4.13 -7.88
CA VAL A 202 -6.77 2.69 -8.20
C VAL A 202 -5.35 2.17 -8.39
N TYR A 203 -4.49 2.88 -9.11
CA TYR A 203 -3.10 2.49 -9.30
C TYR A 203 -2.33 2.48 -7.98
N GLU A 204 -2.49 3.51 -7.15
CA GLU A 204 -1.85 3.63 -5.85
C GLU A 204 -2.36 2.58 -4.84
N SER A 205 -3.57 2.05 -5.03
CA SER A 205 -4.08 0.96 -4.21
C SER A 205 -3.55 -0.43 -4.60
N LEU A 206 -2.87 -0.57 -5.75
CA LEU A 206 -2.20 -1.82 -6.13
C LEU A 206 -1.08 -2.14 -5.13
N PRO A 207 -0.84 -3.43 -4.83
CA PRO A 207 0.38 -3.86 -4.16
C PRO A 207 1.62 -3.34 -4.88
N LEU A 208 2.63 -2.91 -4.12
CA LEU A 208 3.86 -2.31 -4.67
C LEU A 208 4.52 -3.23 -5.71
N GLU A 209 4.45 -4.53 -5.49
CA GLU A 209 4.99 -5.56 -6.37
C GLU A 209 4.31 -5.60 -7.76
N LEU A 210 3.07 -5.11 -7.86
CA LEU A 210 2.28 -5.13 -9.08
C LEU A 210 2.30 -3.80 -9.85
N ARG A 211 2.73 -2.71 -9.22
CA ARG A 211 2.86 -1.39 -9.85
C ARG A 211 3.98 -1.40 -10.88
N ASN A 212 3.65 -1.85 -12.09
CA ASN A 212 4.57 -1.93 -13.21
C ASN A 212 4.08 -0.99 -14.31
N GLY A 213 4.88 0.03 -14.60
CA GLY A 213 4.57 1.04 -15.62
C GLY A 213 4.62 2.46 -15.05
N ALA A 214 4.38 3.41 -15.94
CA ALA A 214 4.28 4.82 -15.57
C ALA A 214 3.01 5.06 -14.75
N HIS A 215 3.12 5.91 -13.73
CA HIS A 215 1.97 6.30 -12.93
C HIS A 215 0.99 7.13 -13.80
N PRO A 216 -0.34 6.99 -13.68
CA PRO A 216 -1.29 7.73 -14.54
C PRO A 216 -1.12 9.26 -14.50
N GLU A 217 -0.64 9.79 -13.38
CA GLU A 217 -0.38 11.23 -13.19
C GLU A 217 1.10 11.61 -13.43
N GLU A 218 1.99 10.67 -13.78
CA GLU A 218 3.43 10.94 -13.93
C GLU A 218 3.74 12.07 -14.92
N GLU A 219 3.10 12.05 -16.09
CA GLU A 219 3.28 13.10 -17.10
C GLU A 219 2.78 14.47 -16.59
N ALA A 220 1.69 14.51 -15.83
CA ALA A 220 1.18 15.75 -15.26
C ALA A 220 2.13 16.32 -14.18
N TRP A 221 2.72 15.45 -13.35
CA TRP A 221 3.73 15.86 -12.37
C TRP A 221 5.02 16.33 -13.03
N LEU A 222 5.48 15.65 -14.09
CA LEU A 222 6.65 16.08 -14.87
C LEU A 222 6.39 17.43 -15.56
N ASN A 223 5.21 17.64 -16.14
CA ASN A 223 4.85 18.93 -16.73
C ASN A 223 4.81 20.05 -15.67
N ALA A 224 4.29 19.79 -14.47
CA ALA A 224 4.32 20.75 -13.37
C ALA A 224 5.75 21.06 -12.92
N TRP A 225 6.61 20.04 -12.87
CA TRP A 225 8.04 20.18 -12.62
C TRP A 225 8.69 21.09 -13.69
N GLU A 226 8.61 20.71 -14.96
CA GLU A 226 9.23 21.43 -16.09
C GLU A 226 8.73 22.86 -16.26
N SER A 227 7.43 23.11 -16.03
CA SER A 227 6.84 24.45 -16.20
C SER A 227 7.27 25.45 -15.13
N ASN A 228 7.76 24.98 -14.00
CA ASN A 228 8.13 25.80 -12.83
C ASN A 228 9.63 25.77 -12.52
N VAL A 229 10.44 25.06 -13.32
CA VAL A 229 11.90 25.11 -13.24
C VAL A 229 12.39 26.52 -13.57
N ASP A 230 13.25 27.03 -12.71
CA ASP A 230 13.94 28.30 -12.91
C ASP A 230 15.32 28.13 -13.56
N ALA A 231 16.12 29.20 -13.56
CA ALA A 231 17.42 29.23 -14.22
C ALA A 231 18.47 28.30 -13.59
N ASP A 232 18.27 27.87 -12.34
CA ASP A 232 19.18 27.00 -11.61
C ASP A 232 18.74 25.52 -11.65
N ASP A 233 17.77 25.19 -12.52
CA ASP A 233 17.17 23.87 -12.74
C ASP A 233 16.31 23.34 -11.57
N TRP A 234 15.78 24.22 -10.70
CA TRP A 234 15.08 23.82 -9.48
C TRP A 234 13.63 24.36 -9.50
N PRO A 235 12.60 23.51 -9.43
CA PRO A 235 11.24 24.01 -9.52
C PRO A 235 10.74 24.55 -8.18
N ILE A 236 10.05 25.68 -8.23
CA ILE A 236 9.27 26.21 -7.11
C ILE A 236 7.81 26.28 -7.56
N ILE A 237 7.00 25.38 -7.01
CA ILE A 237 5.64 25.11 -7.47
C ILE A 237 4.65 25.49 -6.38
N PRO A 238 3.55 26.20 -6.70
CA PRO A 238 2.46 26.35 -5.76
C PRO A 238 1.74 25.00 -5.58
N VAL A 239 1.40 24.65 -4.33
CA VAL A 239 0.69 23.40 -4.00
C VAL A 239 -0.62 23.26 -4.79
N SER A 240 -1.24 24.37 -5.19
CA SER A 240 -2.46 24.40 -5.99
C SER A 240 -2.32 23.72 -7.35
N GLU A 241 -1.14 23.69 -7.96
CA GLU A 241 -0.91 22.91 -9.19
C GLU A 241 -0.97 21.41 -8.94
N LEU A 242 -0.32 20.93 -7.87
CA LEU A 242 -0.36 19.52 -7.47
C LEU A 242 -1.77 19.10 -7.03
N ALA A 243 -2.47 19.98 -6.31
CA ALA A 243 -3.85 19.76 -5.88
C ALA A 243 -4.82 19.64 -7.06
N LYS A 244 -4.63 20.44 -8.13
CA LYS A 244 -5.43 20.36 -9.36
C LYS A 244 -5.21 19.05 -10.11
N ILE A 245 -3.98 18.54 -10.17
CA ILE A 245 -3.68 17.21 -10.75
C ILE A 245 -4.52 16.14 -10.03
N LYS A 246 -4.60 16.24 -8.69
CA LYS A 246 -5.41 15.38 -7.83
C LYS A 246 -6.91 15.66 -7.81
N GLN A 247 -7.38 16.64 -8.59
CA GLN A 247 -8.78 17.08 -8.61
C GLN A 247 -9.30 17.47 -7.22
N ILE A 248 -8.43 18.04 -6.38
CA ILE A 248 -8.81 18.56 -5.07
C ILE A 248 -9.43 19.95 -5.24
N GLU A 249 -10.55 20.22 -4.57
CA GLU A 249 -11.21 21.52 -4.61
C GLU A 249 -10.42 22.60 -3.86
N CYS A 250 -10.46 23.81 -4.42
CA CYS A 250 -9.80 24.99 -3.87
C CYS A 250 -10.34 25.35 -2.49
N ARG A 251 -9.44 25.52 -1.52
CA ARG A 251 -9.71 25.86 -0.12
C ARG A 251 -8.51 26.59 0.47
N ASP A 252 -8.65 27.33 1.56
CA ASP A 252 -7.51 28.08 2.13
C ASP A 252 -6.36 27.17 2.61
N ARG A 253 -6.69 26.09 3.34
CA ARG A 253 -5.74 25.05 3.79
C ARG A 253 -6.24 23.66 3.44
N LEU A 254 -5.31 22.82 2.96
CA LEU A 254 -5.59 21.42 2.69
C LEU A 254 -5.80 20.63 3.98
N THR A 255 -6.60 19.55 3.92
CA THR A 255 -6.70 18.62 5.05
C THR A 255 -5.45 17.74 5.13
N LYS A 256 -5.23 17.11 6.29
CA LYS A 256 -4.14 16.15 6.48
C LYS A 256 -4.22 15.01 5.45
N THR A 257 -5.43 14.51 5.20
CA THR A 257 -5.69 13.47 4.19
C THR A 257 -5.32 13.94 2.79
N GLN A 258 -5.63 15.18 2.42
CA GLN A 258 -5.28 15.75 1.11
C GLN A 258 -3.77 15.95 0.94
N CYS A 259 -3.10 16.48 1.97
CA CYS A 259 -1.64 16.62 1.96
C CYS A 259 -0.96 15.25 1.78
N ASN A 260 -1.42 14.24 2.54
CA ASN A 260 -0.91 12.88 2.43
C ASN A 260 -1.16 12.25 1.06
N ARG A 261 -2.30 12.52 0.42
CA ARG A 261 -2.57 12.05 -0.95
C ARG A 261 -1.58 12.62 -1.96
N ILE A 262 -1.31 13.93 -1.91
CA ILE A 262 -0.33 14.57 -2.81
C ILE A 262 1.07 13.97 -2.58
N LEU A 263 1.47 13.86 -1.32
CA LEU A 263 2.80 13.38 -0.95
C LEU A 263 3.02 11.90 -1.26
N ALA A 264 2.01 11.04 -1.03
CA ALA A 264 2.10 9.62 -1.35
C ALA A 264 2.27 9.40 -2.86
N THR A 265 1.60 10.20 -3.68
CA THR A 265 1.76 10.16 -5.14
C THR A 265 3.15 10.62 -5.57
N ALA A 266 3.65 11.69 -4.97
CA ALA A 266 5.01 12.16 -5.20
C ALA A 266 6.02 11.01 -4.95
N ASP A 267 5.90 10.35 -3.80
CA ASP A 267 6.78 9.23 -3.42
C ASP A 267 6.73 8.07 -4.44
N ILE A 268 5.53 7.75 -4.95
CA ILE A 268 5.32 6.66 -5.93
C ILE A 268 5.92 6.99 -7.28
N ILE A 269 5.81 8.26 -7.70
CA ILE A 269 6.40 8.74 -8.97
C ILE A 269 7.93 8.89 -8.85
N GLY A 270 8.44 9.08 -7.64
CA GLY A 270 9.88 9.30 -7.37
C GLY A 270 10.24 10.77 -7.14
N PHE A 271 9.26 11.59 -6.79
CA PHE A 271 9.44 12.98 -6.38
C PHE A 271 9.41 13.13 -4.86
N GLY A 272 10.36 13.92 -4.37
CA GLY A 272 10.38 14.43 -3.01
C GLY A 272 9.82 15.84 -3.03
N VAL A 273 9.01 16.15 -2.03
CA VAL A 273 8.41 17.47 -1.85
C VAL A 273 9.04 18.11 -0.62
N GLU A 274 9.41 19.38 -0.72
CA GLU A 274 9.88 20.17 0.40
C GLU A 274 9.22 21.57 0.38
N PRO A 275 8.58 22.05 1.47
CA PRO A 275 8.34 21.40 2.75
C PRO A 275 7.51 20.13 2.61
N ASP A 276 7.81 19.09 3.42
CA ASP A 276 6.96 17.90 3.52
C ASP A 276 6.05 18.00 4.74
N ALA A 277 4.75 18.14 4.51
CA ALA A 277 3.73 18.26 5.55
C ALA A 277 3.73 17.12 6.57
N ARG A 278 4.21 15.91 6.21
CA ARG A 278 4.32 14.78 7.14
C ARG A 278 5.44 14.97 8.15
N ILE A 279 6.47 15.73 7.79
CA ILE A 279 7.65 15.99 8.60
C ILE A 279 7.45 17.29 9.39
N THR A 280 7.00 18.35 8.72
CA THR A 280 6.74 19.64 9.36
C THR A 280 5.50 19.59 10.24
N GLY A 281 4.57 18.66 9.98
CA GLY A 281 3.27 18.54 10.64
C GLY A 281 2.33 19.72 10.37
N LYS A 282 2.64 20.57 9.39
CA LYS A 282 1.79 21.67 8.95
C LYS A 282 1.12 21.32 7.63
N ASN A 283 -0.20 21.40 7.61
CA ASN A 283 -0.96 21.26 6.36
C ASN A 283 -0.70 22.46 5.44
N TYR A 284 -0.59 22.18 4.15
CA TYR A 284 -0.31 23.18 3.14
C TYR A 284 -1.45 24.19 2.99
N ARG A 285 -1.08 25.45 2.79
CA ARG A 285 -2.00 26.44 2.20
C ARG A 285 -2.09 26.21 0.69
N TRP A 286 -3.20 26.62 0.08
CA TRP A 286 -3.46 26.37 -1.34
C TRP A 286 -2.32 26.80 -2.26
N ASP A 287 -1.86 28.04 -2.13
CA ASP A 287 -0.78 28.60 -2.94
C ASP A 287 0.55 28.67 -2.18
N GLU A 288 0.71 27.82 -1.16
CA GLU A 288 2.01 27.64 -0.50
C GLU A 288 3.03 27.11 -1.51
N LYS A 289 4.26 27.59 -1.45
CA LYS A 289 5.33 27.19 -2.36
C LYS A 289 6.05 25.97 -1.83
N VAL A 290 6.19 24.96 -2.67
CA VAL A 290 7.00 23.76 -2.44
C VAL A 290 8.03 23.62 -3.56
N THR A 291 9.10 22.89 -3.32
CA THR A 291 10.02 22.44 -4.36
C THR A 291 9.94 20.94 -4.55
N LEU A 292 10.10 20.51 -5.81
CA LEU A 292 10.11 19.11 -6.21
C LEU A 292 11.51 18.69 -6.63
N PHE A 293 11.95 17.52 -6.17
CA PHE A 293 13.23 16.94 -6.56
C PHE A 293 13.13 15.43 -6.74
N PHE A 294 13.91 14.86 -7.65
CA PHE A 294 13.94 13.41 -7.84
C PHE A 294 14.64 12.69 -6.68
N HIS A 295 14.13 11.54 -6.24
CA HIS A 295 14.82 10.63 -5.33
C HIS A 295 14.70 9.17 -5.77
N ASP A 296 15.62 8.34 -5.31
CA ASP A 296 15.72 6.93 -5.72
C ASP A 296 14.73 6.01 -4.96
N GLY A 297 13.54 6.51 -4.61
CA GLY A 297 12.50 5.75 -3.90
C GLY A 297 12.77 5.43 -2.42
N LYS A 298 13.90 5.86 -1.84
CA LYS A 298 14.15 5.73 -0.40
C LYS A 298 13.49 6.87 0.36
N LEU A 299 12.39 6.56 1.06
CA LEU A 299 11.82 7.45 2.07
C LEU A 299 12.75 7.55 3.28
N LEU A 300 12.62 8.63 4.05
CA LEU A 300 13.38 8.80 5.29
C LEU A 300 12.91 7.76 6.33
N ASP A 301 13.81 6.87 6.75
CA ASP A 301 13.52 5.87 7.78
C ASP A 301 13.21 6.53 9.15
N ASP A 302 13.97 7.58 9.51
CA ASP A 302 13.76 8.40 10.70
C ASP A 302 14.00 9.88 10.34
N PRO A 303 12.95 10.71 10.21
CA PRO A 303 13.08 12.10 9.80
C PRO A 303 13.51 13.02 10.95
N THR A 304 13.81 12.51 12.15
CA THR A 304 14.02 13.34 13.35
C THR A 304 15.20 14.31 13.23
N ARG A 305 16.32 13.85 12.65
CA ARG A 305 17.52 14.69 12.47
C ARG A 305 17.27 15.79 11.45
N TYR A 306 16.74 15.39 10.29
CA TYR A 306 16.33 16.32 9.25
C TYR A 306 15.31 17.34 9.75
N ALA A 307 14.27 16.90 10.48
CA ALA A 307 13.24 17.80 11.01
C ALA A 307 13.86 18.89 11.89
N ALA A 308 14.75 18.52 12.82
CA ALA A 308 15.45 19.48 13.66
C ALA A 308 16.32 20.47 12.86
N ALA A 309 17.10 19.97 11.89
CA ALA A 309 17.91 20.81 11.01
C ALA A 309 17.03 21.78 10.20
N SER A 310 15.90 21.31 9.66
CA SER A 310 14.95 22.12 8.90
C SER A 310 14.35 23.26 9.74
N VAL A 311 14.11 23.02 11.03
CA VAL A 311 13.64 24.05 11.98
C VAL A 311 14.67 25.16 12.12
N LEU A 312 15.92 24.79 12.39
CA LEU A 312 17.01 25.73 12.61
C LEU A 312 17.32 26.51 11.34
N LEU A 313 17.31 25.87 10.18
CA LEU A 313 17.52 26.53 8.89
C LEU A 313 16.45 27.60 8.62
N ARG A 314 15.17 27.28 8.82
CA ARG A 314 14.07 28.24 8.64
C ARG A 314 14.14 29.41 9.62
N LEU A 315 14.57 29.15 10.85
CA LEU A 315 14.76 30.19 11.86
C LEU A 315 15.94 31.11 11.50
N GLY A 316 17.05 30.55 11.01
CA GLY A 316 18.18 31.28 10.45
C GLY A 316 17.76 32.15 9.27
N ALA A 317 17.02 31.58 8.30
CA ALA A 317 16.47 32.31 7.16
C ALA A 317 15.58 33.50 7.59
N SER A 318 14.75 33.31 8.62
CA SER A 318 13.90 34.40 9.14
C SER A 318 14.70 35.54 9.78
N ILE A 319 15.91 35.29 10.27
CA ILE A 319 16.79 36.34 10.81
C ILE A 319 17.52 37.06 9.67
N ALA A 320 18.03 36.31 8.70
CA ALA A 320 18.66 36.84 7.50
C ALA A 320 17.70 37.73 6.69
N GLU A 321 16.41 37.38 6.58
CA GLU A 321 15.42 38.18 5.85
C GLU A 321 15.13 39.57 6.47
N ALA A 322 15.58 39.85 7.69
CA ALA A 322 15.17 41.04 8.43
C ALA A 322 15.67 42.38 7.88
N ASP A 323 16.69 42.36 7.02
CA ASP A 323 17.18 43.53 6.28
C ASP A 323 16.50 43.72 4.91
N GLY A 324 15.63 42.78 4.51
CA GLY A 324 14.88 42.79 3.26
C GLY A 324 15.43 41.89 2.15
N SER A 325 16.55 41.19 2.36
CA SER A 325 17.08 40.18 1.45
C SER A 325 17.84 39.10 2.22
N VAL A 326 17.56 37.84 1.93
CA VAL A 326 18.33 36.74 2.52
C VAL A 326 19.69 36.65 1.84
N ASP A 327 20.77 36.71 2.61
CA ASP A 327 22.12 36.48 2.09
C ASP A 327 22.30 34.99 1.74
N VAL A 328 22.81 34.74 0.54
CA VAL A 328 23.10 33.40 0.05
C VAL A 328 24.28 32.77 0.79
N GLU A 329 25.30 33.57 1.13
CA GLU A 329 26.51 33.09 1.80
C GLU A 329 26.18 32.65 3.24
N GLU A 330 25.43 33.46 3.99
CA GLU A 330 24.96 33.13 5.34
C GLU A 330 24.12 31.85 5.38
N LEU A 331 23.12 31.73 4.51
CA LEU A 331 22.26 30.54 4.47
C LEU A 331 23.02 29.28 4.05
N THR A 332 24.01 29.41 3.18
CA THR A 332 24.84 28.28 2.75
C THR A 332 25.71 27.80 3.90
N PHE A 333 26.33 28.73 4.64
CA PHE A 333 27.08 28.40 5.85
C PHE A 333 26.22 27.69 6.89
N ILE A 334 24.99 28.18 7.14
CA ILE A 334 24.04 27.53 8.06
C ILE A 334 23.71 26.11 7.60
N ASN A 335 23.42 25.91 6.31
CA ASN A 335 23.08 24.60 5.77
C ASN A 335 24.26 23.63 5.93
N GLU A 336 25.46 23.97 5.46
CA GLU A 336 26.65 23.11 5.58
C GLU A 336 26.96 22.73 7.03
N HIS A 337 26.85 23.71 7.95
CA HIS A 337 27.04 23.46 9.37
C HIS A 337 25.99 22.48 9.94
N LEU A 338 24.71 22.66 9.59
CA LEU A 338 23.63 21.77 10.03
C LEU A 338 23.79 20.35 9.46
N GLN A 339 24.22 20.21 8.20
CA GLN A 339 24.47 18.90 7.59
C GLN A 339 25.56 18.12 8.33
N GLY A 340 26.70 18.77 8.60
CA GLY A 340 27.80 18.16 9.36
C GLY A 340 27.38 17.83 10.78
N GLN A 341 26.69 18.76 11.45
CA GLN A 341 26.38 18.63 12.87
C GLN A 341 25.34 17.56 13.19
N PHE A 342 24.25 17.51 12.44
CA PHE A 342 23.22 16.48 12.61
C PHE A 342 23.64 15.15 11.97
N ASN A 343 24.82 15.10 11.34
CA ASN A 343 25.34 13.97 10.58
C ASN A 343 24.26 13.41 9.65
N LEU A 344 23.72 14.31 8.82
CA LEU A 344 22.63 14.03 7.89
C LEU A 344 23.10 13.02 6.84
N THR A 345 22.20 12.13 6.47
CA THR A 345 22.42 11.23 5.33
C THR A 345 22.35 12.01 4.01
N GLU A 346 22.88 11.44 2.93
CA GLU A 346 22.83 12.07 1.60
C GLU A 346 21.40 12.47 1.18
N ALA A 347 20.40 11.65 1.51
CA ALA A 347 19.00 11.95 1.24
C ALA A 347 18.46 13.12 2.08
N GLU A 348 18.89 13.23 3.35
CA GLU A 348 18.51 14.33 4.25
C GLU A 348 19.22 15.63 3.87
N SER A 349 20.51 15.59 3.55
CA SER A 349 21.26 16.75 3.04
C SER A 349 20.63 17.29 1.76
N LYS A 350 20.30 16.41 0.79
CA LYS A 350 19.60 16.81 -0.42
C LYS A 350 18.28 17.51 -0.13
N ARG A 351 17.50 17.03 0.85
CA ARG A 351 16.26 17.72 1.27
C ARG A 351 16.53 19.08 1.88
N LEU A 352 17.59 19.20 2.69
CA LEU A 352 17.96 20.45 3.34
C LEU A 352 18.42 21.51 2.33
N ASP A 353 19.16 21.10 1.29
CA ASP A 353 19.53 21.97 0.16
C ASP A 353 18.28 22.49 -0.56
N ARG A 354 17.31 21.62 -0.83
CA ARG A 354 16.04 21.98 -1.48
C ARG A 354 15.24 22.96 -0.63
N LEU A 355 15.24 22.76 0.69
CA LEU A 355 14.64 23.71 1.61
C LEU A 355 15.36 25.05 1.60
N GLN A 356 16.71 25.07 1.67
CA GLN A 356 17.49 26.31 1.60
C GLN A 356 17.15 27.11 0.35
N TYR A 357 17.10 26.44 -0.80
CA TYR A 357 16.79 27.09 -2.07
C TYR A 357 15.40 27.69 -2.10
N LEU A 358 14.41 26.96 -1.60
CA LEU A 358 13.06 27.50 -1.45
C LEU A 358 13.10 28.78 -0.61
N LEU A 359 13.77 28.75 0.55
CA LEU A 359 13.86 29.89 1.47
C LEU A 359 14.54 31.12 0.84
N LEU A 360 15.53 30.93 -0.03
CA LEU A 360 16.18 32.01 -0.78
C LEU A 360 15.26 32.68 -1.80
N HIS A 361 14.34 31.93 -2.40
CA HIS A 361 13.55 32.36 -3.55
C HIS A 361 12.07 32.63 -3.23
N SER A 362 11.58 32.22 -2.06
CA SER A 362 10.25 32.52 -1.56
C SER A 362 10.27 33.79 -0.69
N ARG A 363 9.72 34.90 -1.19
CA ARG A 363 9.41 36.07 -0.33
C ARG A 363 8.12 35.81 0.45
N SER A 364 8.17 35.96 1.78
CA SER A 364 7.06 36.18 2.74
C SER A 364 6.83 35.09 3.82
N GLY A 365 6.84 35.53 5.09
CA GLY A 365 5.81 35.24 6.11
C GLY A 365 5.75 33.86 6.78
N ASP A 366 6.02 32.78 6.05
CA ASP A 366 5.77 31.40 6.53
C ASP A 366 6.93 30.85 7.40
N ASN A 367 8.04 31.59 7.49
CA ASN A 367 9.20 31.26 8.33
C ASN A 367 9.05 31.66 9.81
N ALA A 368 7.91 32.24 10.21
CA ALA A 368 7.65 32.68 11.58
C ALA A 368 7.37 31.51 12.55
N ILE A 369 8.39 30.67 12.77
CA ILE A 369 8.31 29.45 13.61
C ILE A 369 8.69 29.75 15.07
N SER A 370 9.30 30.92 15.31
CA SER A 370 9.83 31.34 16.61
C SER A 370 8.79 31.37 17.74
N LYS A 371 7.54 31.78 17.46
CA LYS A 371 6.45 31.78 18.46
C LYS A 371 5.96 30.38 18.82
N THR A 372 5.83 29.50 17.82
CA THR A 372 5.43 28.10 18.02
C THR A 372 6.48 27.36 18.85
N LEU A 373 7.77 27.58 18.55
CA LEU A 373 8.89 27.02 19.32
C LEU A 373 8.89 27.51 20.77
N ALA A 374 8.57 28.79 21.01
CA ALA A 374 8.50 29.37 22.34
C ALA A 374 7.52 28.64 23.27
N GLN A 375 6.33 28.35 22.75
CA GLN A 375 5.24 27.75 23.52
C GLN A 375 5.50 26.30 23.88
N LYS A 376 6.25 25.57 23.04
CA LYS A 376 6.39 24.11 23.13
C LYS A 376 7.74 23.66 23.70
N LEU A 377 8.79 24.49 23.61
CA LEU A 377 10.12 24.12 24.10
C LEU A 377 10.38 24.56 25.56
N PRO A 378 11.03 23.72 26.37
CA PRO A 378 11.57 24.13 27.67
C PRO A 378 12.57 25.30 27.53
N LEU A 379 12.64 26.17 28.55
CA LEU A 379 13.52 27.35 28.57
C LEU A 379 14.99 27.03 28.22
N LYS A 380 15.49 25.87 28.66
CA LYS A 380 16.86 25.42 28.36
C LYS A 380 17.10 25.25 26.84
N LEU A 381 16.14 24.67 26.12
CA LEU A 381 16.27 24.46 24.68
C LEU A 381 16.07 25.75 23.90
N ARG A 382 15.18 26.61 24.37
CA ARG A 382 15.00 27.96 23.79
C ARG A 382 16.31 28.75 23.84
N ARG A 383 17.03 28.70 24.97
CA ARG A 383 18.36 29.32 25.11
C ARG A 383 19.38 28.76 24.13
N LEU A 384 19.48 27.43 23.99
CA LEU A 384 20.40 26.80 23.03
C LEU A 384 20.10 27.22 21.58
N VAL A 385 18.81 27.28 21.20
CA VAL A 385 18.40 27.78 19.89
C VAL A 385 18.81 29.24 19.73
N GLY A 386 18.61 30.08 20.76
CA GLY A 386 19.06 31.48 20.75
C GLY A 386 20.58 31.62 20.58
N GLU A 387 21.37 30.87 21.35
CA GLU A 387 22.84 30.84 21.26
C GLU A 387 23.31 30.42 19.87
N PHE A 388 22.69 29.39 19.28
CA PHE A 388 22.97 28.95 17.91
C PHE A 388 22.75 30.07 16.89
N LEU A 389 21.61 30.78 16.96
CA LEU A 389 21.31 31.89 16.05
C LEU A 389 22.28 33.07 16.18
N VAL A 390 22.74 33.36 17.40
CA VAL A 390 23.76 34.40 17.62
C VAL A 390 25.11 33.97 17.05
N GLY A 391 25.50 32.70 17.22
CA GLY A 391 26.73 32.15 16.66
C GLY A 391 26.74 32.20 15.13
N VAL A 392 25.61 31.87 14.51
CA VAL A 392 25.40 31.99 13.06
C VAL A 392 25.53 33.44 12.60
N ALA A 393 24.80 34.37 13.20
CA ALA A 393 24.86 35.79 12.80
C ALA A 393 26.23 36.43 13.06
N ALA A 394 27.02 35.90 13.99
CA ALA A 394 28.37 36.40 14.27
C ALA A 394 29.44 35.93 13.26
N SER A 395 29.11 34.98 12.37
CA SER A 395 30.03 34.42 11.37
C SER A 395 30.49 35.47 10.34
N ASP A 396 29.60 36.36 9.91
CA ASP A 396 29.84 37.36 8.85
C ASP A 396 30.60 38.64 9.27
N GLU A 397 31.51 38.51 10.23
CA GLU A 397 32.41 39.57 10.72
C GLU A 397 31.74 40.79 11.40
N VAL A 398 30.53 41.21 11.00
CA VAL A 398 29.80 42.38 11.53
C VAL A 398 28.29 42.13 11.56
N ILE A 399 27.73 41.89 12.76
CA ILE A 399 26.27 41.84 12.95
C ILE A 399 25.67 43.23 12.66
N CYS A 400 24.81 43.33 11.65
CA CYS A 400 24.22 44.59 11.26
C CYS A 400 23.10 45.03 12.22
N LYS A 401 22.68 46.30 12.17
CA LYS A 401 21.61 46.82 13.05
C LYS A 401 20.25 46.17 12.78
N ALA A 402 20.01 45.71 11.56
CA ALA A 402 18.77 45.04 11.16
C ALA A 402 18.73 43.60 11.71
N GLU A 403 19.79 42.83 11.53
CA GLU A 403 19.98 41.51 12.16
C GLU A 403 19.90 41.58 13.68
N LEU A 404 20.54 42.55 14.33
CA LEU A 404 20.47 42.66 15.79
C LEU A 404 19.03 42.96 16.27
N LYS A 405 18.25 43.69 15.46
CA LYS A 405 16.82 43.90 15.69
C LYS A 405 16.02 42.61 15.44
N ALA A 406 16.39 41.82 14.43
CA ALA A 406 15.82 40.52 14.11
C ALA A 406 16.07 39.50 15.23
N LEU A 407 17.31 39.36 15.69
CA LEU A 407 17.74 38.56 16.83
C LEU A 407 16.99 38.99 18.10
N ARG A 408 16.86 40.30 18.37
CA ARG A 408 16.03 40.78 19.48
C ARG A 408 14.56 40.38 19.33
N SER A 409 14.03 40.41 18.12
CA SER A 409 12.66 39.96 17.82
C SER A 409 12.51 38.44 18.00
N ALA A 410 13.49 37.66 17.56
CA ALA A 410 13.56 36.21 17.72
C ALA A 410 13.68 35.82 19.19
N TYR A 411 14.57 36.46 19.97
CA TYR A 411 14.69 36.25 21.42
C TYR A 411 13.39 36.57 22.15
N ARG A 412 12.73 37.68 21.83
CA ARG A 412 11.40 37.99 22.38
C ARG A 412 10.35 36.97 21.99
N SER A 413 10.39 36.50 20.75
CA SER A 413 9.44 35.49 20.25
C SER A 413 9.67 34.13 20.90
N LEU A 414 10.92 33.80 21.26
CA LEU A 414 11.33 32.63 22.05
C LEU A 414 11.11 32.84 23.57
N GLU A 415 10.59 33.98 24.01
CA GLU A 415 10.44 34.43 25.40
C GLU A 415 11.75 34.38 26.22
N LEU A 416 12.88 34.68 25.58
CA LEU A 416 14.18 34.85 26.21
C LEU A 416 14.42 36.31 26.61
N ASP A 417 15.25 36.52 27.63
CA ASP A 417 15.61 37.86 28.09
C ASP A 417 16.53 38.56 27.06
N PRO A 418 16.15 39.72 26.50
CA PRO A 418 16.99 40.47 25.58
C PRO A 418 18.36 40.90 26.16
N THR A 419 18.50 40.94 27.49
CA THR A 419 19.79 41.25 28.13
C THR A 419 20.78 40.08 28.02
N GLU A 420 20.31 38.84 27.86
CA GLU A 420 21.15 37.67 27.56
C GLU A 420 21.76 37.80 26.16
N LEU A 421 20.97 38.25 25.17
CA LEU A 421 21.44 38.54 23.82
C LEU A 421 22.53 39.61 23.81
N ASP A 422 22.34 40.73 24.52
CA ASP A 422 23.33 41.81 24.58
C ASP A 422 24.66 41.33 25.19
N ARG A 423 24.64 40.40 26.15
CA ARG A 423 25.85 39.79 26.73
C ARG A 423 26.54 38.86 25.74
N LEU A 424 25.79 37.99 25.06
CA LEU A 424 26.32 37.06 24.07
C LEU A 424 26.96 37.84 22.91
N VAL A 425 26.25 38.81 22.34
CA VAL A 425 26.79 39.68 21.28
C VAL A 425 28.05 40.41 21.75
N GLN A 426 28.10 40.94 22.98
CA GLN A 426 29.31 41.57 23.52
C GLN A 426 30.47 40.59 23.71
N GLN A 427 30.20 39.34 24.10
CA GLN A 427 31.22 38.31 24.22
C GLN A 427 31.84 37.99 22.85
N HIS A 428 31.00 37.77 21.84
CA HIS A 428 31.43 37.56 20.45
C HIS A 428 32.17 38.78 19.85
N THR A 429 31.82 40.00 20.27
CA THR A 429 32.49 41.24 19.81
C THR A 429 33.82 41.49 20.54
N LYS A 430 33.93 41.18 21.84
CA LYS A 430 35.14 41.42 22.66
C LYS A 430 36.24 40.38 22.49
N GLU A 431 35.89 39.12 22.21
CA GLU A 431 36.87 38.09 21.87
C GLU A 431 37.65 38.44 20.58
N ARG A 432 37.06 39.27 19.70
CA ARG A 432 37.72 39.84 18.51
C ARG A 432 38.68 41.00 18.82
N GLU A 433 38.38 41.90 19.76
CA GLU A 433 39.27 43.03 20.11
C GLU A 433 40.57 42.60 20.81
N ALA A 434 40.63 41.36 21.33
CA ALA A 434 41.80 40.85 22.04
C ALA A 434 42.87 40.21 21.14
N ASN A 435 42.57 39.91 19.87
CA ASN A 435 43.48 39.24 18.93
C ASN A 435 43.70 40.07 17.65
N ASP A 436 44.56 41.08 17.76
CA ASP A 436 44.95 41.97 16.64
C ASP A 436 46.27 41.49 15.97
N ALA A 437 46.38 40.19 15.67
CA ALA A 437 47.53 39.62 14.94
C ALA A 437 47.15 38.34 14.17
N GLU A 438 47.08 38.44 12.83
CA GLU A 438 46.90 37.39 11.79
C GLU A 438 45.78 36.33 11.99
N PRO A 439 45.11 35.88 10.90
CA PRO A 439 43.86 35.15 11.01
C PRO A 439 44.10 33.69 11.42
N GLU A 440 44.13 33.42 12.71
CA GLU A 440 43.78 32.10 13.25
C GLU A 440 42.28 32.10 13.57
N GLU A 441 41.54 31.25 12.84
CA GLU A 441 40.12 30.94 13.05
C GLU A 441 39.84 30.63 14.52
N LEU A 442 39.34 31.63 15.26
CA LEU A 442 38.87 31.44 16.63
C LEU A 442 37.39 31.10 16.59
N HIS A 443 37.15 29.84 16.24
CA HIS A 443 35.95 29.10 16.54
C HIS A 443 35.57 29.30 18.01
N LEU A 444 34.34 29.77 18.27
CA LEU A 444 33.66 29.26 19.45
C LEU A 444 33.74 27.73 19.39
N ASP A 445 33.68 27.08 20.54
CA ASP A 445 33.27 25.68 20.60
C ASP A 445 31.78 25.60 20.20
N LEU A 446 31.46 26.06 18.99
CA LEU A 446 30.29 25.72 18.19
C LEU A 446 30.16 24.21 18.30
N ASP A 447 31.25 23.47 18.14
CA ASP A 447 31.32 22.04 18.44
C ASP A 447 30.75 21.64 19.82
N ALA A 448 30.83 22.44 20.88
CA ALA A 448 30.21 22.18 22.20
C ALA A 448 28.72 22.56 22.29
N VAL A 449 28.31 23.73 21.79
CA VAL A 449 26.87 24.12 21.74
C VAL A 449 26.11 23.22 20.77
N SER A 450 26.72 23.00 19.61
CA SER A 450 26.31 22.07 18.57
C SER A 450 26.39 20.62 19.06
N LYS A 451 27.37 20.21 19.89
CA LYS A 451 27.34 18.89 20.58
C LYS A 451 26.14 18.75 21.47
N ILE A 452 25.78 19.77 22.26
CA ILE A 452 24.61 19.67 23.14
C ILE A 452 23.32 19.55 22.31
N MET A 453 23.26 20.17 21.13
CA MET A 453 22.15 20.01 20.18
C MET A 453 22.15 18.63 19.48
N ALA A 454 23.33 18.08 19.13
CA ALA A 454 23.51 16.83 18.38
C ALA A 454 23.55 15.55 19.23
N GLU A 455 24.09 15.61 20.45
CA GLU A 455 24.20 14.46 21.38
C GLU A 455 22.85 14.06 21.96
N THR A 456 21.80 14.86 21.76
CA THR A 456 20.46 14.56 22.27
C THR A 456 19.47 14.35 21.13
N SER A 457 19.30 13.10 20.69
CA SER A 457 18.12 12.63 19.92
C SER A 457 16.80 13.15 20.52
N GLN A 458 16.78 13.36 21.84
CA GLN A 458 15.67 14.02 22.57
C GLN A 458 15.41 15.47 22.15
N VAL A 459 16.44 16.28 21.86
CA VAL A 459 16.27 17.67 21.42
C VAL A 459 15.70 17.71 20.00
N ALA A 460 16.23 16.88 19.11
CA ALA A 460 15.70 16.77 17.75
C ALA A 460 14.25 16.27 17.73
N THR A 461 13.91 15.32 18.61
CA THR A 461 12.53 14.84 18.82
C THR A 461 11.63 15.97 19.31
N LEU A 462 12.05 16.73 20.32
CA LEU A 462 11.26 17.85 20.86
C LEU A 462 11.08 18.99 19.86
N LEU A 463 12.07 19.29 19.02
CA LEU A 463 11.96 20.29 17.95
C LEU A 463 10.97 19.87 16.87
N ARG A 464 10.99 18.58 16.50
CA ARG A 464 10.03 17.99 15.57
C ARG A 464 8.62 18.04 16.15
N ASP A 465 8.43 17.57 17.38
CA ASP A 465 7.11 17.52 18.04
C ASP A 465 6.55 18.95 18.24
N ALA A 466 7.40 19.94 18.53
CA ALA A 466 7.01 21.34 18.62
C ALA A 466 6.46 21.91 17.29
N MET A 467 6.84 21.35 16.14
CA MET A 467 6.29 21.75 14.85
C MET A 467 4.96 21.06 14.51
N ALA A 468 4.77 19.82 14.97
CA ALA A 468 3.65 18.98 14.55
C ALA A 468 2.30 19.34 15.19
N ASP A 469 2.28 19.82 16.43
CA ASP A 469 1.05 20.08 17.19
C ASP A 469 0.55 21.54 17.06
N GLY A 470 0.79 22.17 15.90
CA GLY A 470 0.64 23.61 15.70
C GLY A 470 -0.71 24.10 15.17
N ASP A 471 -1.57 23.22 14.63
CA ASP A 471 -2.77 23.62 13.88
C ASP A 471 -3.94 22.59 13.96
N ASP A 472 -4.12 21.91 15.10
CA ASP A 472 -5.19 20.90 15.29
C ASP A 472 -6.63 21.48 15.37
N ASP A 473 -6.85 22.77 15.07
CA ASP A 473 -8.18 23.41 15.13
C ASP A 473 -8.82 23.60 13.73
N ILE A 474 -8.82 22.56 12.88
CA ILE A 474 -9.79 22.47 11.78
C ILE A 474 -10.54 21.16 11.95
N ASP A 475 -11.78 21.28 12.44
CA ASP A 475 -12.76 20.21 12.56
C ASP A 475 -12.77 19.33 11.31
N ASP A 476 -12.39 18.07 11.46
CA ASP A 476 -12.70 16.99 10.51
C ASP A 476 -14.21 16.70 10.60
N GLU A 477 -15.04 17.60 10.09
CA GLU A 477 -16.40 17.24 9.66
C GLU A 477 -16.35 16.85 8.18
N PRO A 478 -16.82 15.64 7.80
CA PRO A 478 -17.04 15.32 6.40
C PRO A 478 -18.19 16.17 5.87
N ASP A 479 -17.90 16.96 4.82
CA ASP A 479 -18.84 17.75 4.02
C ASP A 479 -20.18 17.01 3.83
N SER A 480 -21.19 17.44 4.57
CA SER A 480 -22.59 17.20 4.25
C SER A 480 -23.09 18.45 3.54
N GLU A 481 -23.39 18.33 2.25
CA GLU A 481 -23.83 19.44 1.40
C GLU A 481 -25.02 20.22 2.04
N PRO A 482 -25.01 21.57 1.98
CA PRO A 482 -26.13 22.37 2.48
C PRO A 482 -27.31 22.28 1.52
N SER A 483 -28.36 21.55 1.93
CA SER A 483 -29.65 21.53 1.23
C SER A 483 -30.48 22.77 1.59
N GLU A 484 -30.73 23.64 0.61
CA GLU A 484 -31.70 24.73 0.72
C GLU A 484 -33.16 24.21 0.81
N PRO A 485 -34.09 24.98 1.42
CA PRO A 485 -35.33 24.46 1.97
C PRO A 485 -36.44 24.37 0.91
N VAL A 486 -37.15 23.23 0.86
CA VAL A 486 -38.40 23.11 0.10
C VAL A 486 -39.52 22.60 1.00
N THR A 487 -40.35 23.56 1.40
CA THR A 487 -41.78 23.51 1.75
C THR A 487 -42.51 22.15 1.78
N GLU A 488 -42.99 21.84 2.99
CA GLU A 488 -44.27 21.25 3.39
C GLU A 488 -45.08 20.45 2.35
N THR A 489 -45.23 19.15 2.58
CA THR A 489 -46.54 18.49 2.42
C THR A 489 -46.77 17.40 3.47
N ASP A 490 -47.81 17.67 4.25
CA ASP A 490 -48.61 16.89 5.19
C ASP A 490 -48.49 15.35 5.29
N THR A 491 -48.22 14.91 6.54
CA THR A 491 -48.79 13.80 7.35
C THR A 491 -48.78 12.32 6.89
N PRO A 492 -48.83 11.31 7.82
CA PRO A 492 -48.75 11.35 9.28
C PRO A 492 -47.75 10.39 9.95
N ILE A 493 -47.42 10.76 11.18
CA ILE A 493 -46.68 10.05 12.22
C ILE A 493 -47.34 8.70 12.55
N LEU A 494 -46.56 7.62 12.50
CA LEU A 494 -46.76 6.44 13.35
C LEU A 494 -45.42 6.12 14.03
N ALA A 495 -45.44 6.24 15.35
CA ALA A 495 -44.34 5.92 16.23
C ALA A 495 -43.92 4.46 16.08
N GLU A 496 -42.63 4.21 15.90
CA GLU A 496 -42.05 2.89 16.15
C GLU A 496 -41.28 2.91 17.46
N SER A 497 -41.82 2.09 18.34
CA SER A 497 -41.41 1.85 19.71
C SER A 497 -40.04 1.20 19.76
N ASP A 498 -39.18 1.78 20.56
CA ASP A 498 -37.94 1.21 21.04
C ASP A 498 -38.28 0.01 21.96
N SER A 499 -38.05 -1.21 21.48
CA SER A 499 -38.07 -2.41 22.32
C SER A 499 -37.08 -3.45 21.78
N ALA A 500 -35.87 -3.39 22.33
CA ALA A 500 -34.86 -4.42 22.21
C ALA A 500 -35.30 -5.69 22.96
N GLU A 501 -35.78 -6.69 22.22
CA GLU A 501 -35.80 -8.09 22.67
C GLU A 501 -34.71 -8.86 21.93
N LYS A 502 -33.77 -9.44 22.70
CA LYS A 502 -32.74 -10.34 22.19
C LYS A 502 -33.39 -11.64 21.71
N SER A 503 -33.49 -11.83 20.40
CA SER A 503 -33.71 -13.15 19.80
C SER A 503 -32.37 -13.82 19.53
N GLU A 504 -32.18 -15.03 20.08
CA GLU A 504 -31.05 -15.90 19.77
C GLU A 504 -30.99 -16.20 18.26
N GLY A 505 -29.86 -15.92 17.61
CA GLY A 505 -29.62 -16.37 16.24
C GLY A 505 -28.43 -15.72 15.53
N PHE A 506 -28.35 -14.39 15.50
CA PHE A 506 -27.34 -13.68 14.69
C PHE A 506 -26.91 -12.37 15.37
N ASP A 507 -25.73 -12.36 15.99
CA ASP A 507 -25.20 -11.19 16.69
C ASP A 507 -24.92 -10.03 15.72
N GLY A 508 -25.49 -8.84 16.00
CA GLY A 508 -25.34 -7.63 15.20
C GLY A 508 -26.24 -7.50 13.97
N LEU A 509 -27.12 -8.46 13.66
CA LEU A 509 -28.17 -8.27 12.65
C LEU A 509 -29.40 -7.66 13.33
N ASP A 510 -30.00 -6.64 12.72
CA ASP A 510 -31.26 -6.07 13.20
C ASP A 510 -32.35 -7.15 13.27
N SER A 511 -33.03 -7.21 14.42
CA SER A 511 -33.93 -8.30 14.80
C SER A 511 -35.08 -8.51 13.82
N ARG A 512 -35.44 -7.47 13.04
CA ARG A 512 -36.46 -7.56 11.99
C ARG A 512 -36.06 -8.47 10.81
N TYR A 513 -34.76 -8.65 10.54
CA TYR A 513 -34.26 -9.46 9.42
C TYR A 513 -33.89 -10.90 9.79
N ALA A 514 -33.69 -11.18 11.09
CA ALA A 514 -33.30 -12.51 11.56
C ALA A 514 -34.28 -13.65 11.15
N PRO A 515 -35.62 -13.47 11.20
CA PRO A 515 -36.56 -14.50 10.76
C PRO A 515 -36.49 -14.80 9.26
N LEU A 516 -36.31 -13.77 8.44
CA LEU A 516 -36.16 -13.92 6.99
C LEU A 516 -34.87 -14.68 6.66
N LEU A 517 -33.76 -14.28 7.29
CA LEU A 517 -32.46 -14.95 7.11
C LEU A 517 -32.54 -16.45 7.44
N GLN A 518 -33.20 -16.81 8.54
CA GLN A 518 -33.35 -18.21 8.93
C GLN A 518 -34.16 -19.03 7.90
N ALA A 519 -35.16 -18.42 7.26
CA ALA A 519 -35.96 -19.06 6.22
C ALA A 519 -35.19 -19.19 4.89
N VAL A 520 -34.41 -18.16 4.53
CA VAL A 520 -33.56 -18.10 3.34
C VAL A 520 -32.53 -19.23 3.34
N LEU A 521 -31.90 -19.50 4.48
CA LEU A 521 -30.87 -20.55 4.66
C LEU A 521 -31.35 -22.00 4.44
N GLN A 522 -32.67 -22.24 4.32
CA GLN A 522 -33.21 -23.59 4.08
C GLN A 522 -32.99 -24.09 2.64
N GLN A 523 -32.67 -23.20 1.70
CA GLN A 523 -32.40 -23.53 0.29
C GLN A 523 -31.21 -22.73 -0.22
N GLN A 524 -30.41 -23.31 -1.13
CA GLN A 524 -29.22 -22.65 -1.68
C GLN A 524 -29.52 -21.75 -2.90
N ASN A 525 -30.66 -21.97 -3.56
CA ASN A 525 -31.06 -21.20 -4.75
C ASN A 525 -32.53 -20.82 -4.66
N TRP A 526 -32.86 -19.56 -4.92
CA TRP A 526 -34.24 -19.07 -4.96
C TRP A 526 -34.54 -18.40 -6.28
N THR A 527 -35.74 -18.63 -6.83
CA THR A 527 -36.19 -17.81 -7.96
C THR A 527 -36.56 -16.41 -7.45
N PRO A 528 -36.45 -15.36 -8.28
CA PRO A 528 -36.85 -14.00 -7.89
C PRO A 528 -38.30 -13.89 -7.39
N ALA A 529 -39.21 -14.70 -7.95
CA ALA A 529 -40.62 -14.73 -7.56
C ALA A 529 -40.84 -15.38 -6.19
N ASP A 530 -40.16 -16.50 -5.93
CA ASP A 530 -40.26 -17.20 -4.65
C ASP A 530 -39.61 -16.38 -3.53
N PHE A 531 -38.47 -15.74 -3.82
CA PHE A 531 -37.76 -14.95 -2.82
C PHE A 531 -38.51 -13.67 -2.46
N ARG A 532 -39.15 -13.02 -3.44
CA ARG A 532 -40.04 -11.88 -3.19
C ARG A 532 -41.25 -12.28 -2.33
N THR A 533 -41.85 -13.43 -2.63
CA THR A 533 -42.97 -13.95 -1.83
C THR A 533 -42.55 -14.23 -0.39
N LEU A 534 -41.33 -14.73 -0.18
CA LEU A 534 -40.76 -14.94 1.15
C LEU A 534 -40.53 -13.62 1.89
N ALA A 535 -39.94 -12.61 1.24
CA ALA A 535 -39.76 -11.28 1.83
C ALA A 535 -41.10 -10.63 2.21
N ASP A 536 -42.12 -10.74 1.34
CA ASP A 536 -43.47 -10.21 1.56
C ASP A 536 -44.16 -10.92 2.76
N GLN A 537 -43.95 -12.24 2.94
CA GLN A 537 -44.47 -12.99 4.10
C GLN A 537 -43.91 -12.49 5.43
N HIS A 538 -42.69 -11.95 5.42
CA HIS A 538 -42.04 -11.34 6.58
C HIS A 538 -42.28 -9.82 6.68
N GLY A 539 -43.09 -9.24 5.80
CA GLY A 539 -43.41 -7.80 5.80
C GLY A 539 -42.24 -6.91 5.38
N LEU A 540 -41.25 -7.46 4.67
CA LEU A 540 -40.03 -6.76 4.28
C LEU A 540 -39.97 -6.55 2.77
N MET A 541 -39.45 -5.40 2.36
CA MET A 541 -39.15 -5.14 0.96
C MET A 541 -37.89 -5.91 0.55
N LEU A 542 -37.99 -6.74 -0.49
CA LEU A 542 -36.92 -7.65 -0.93
C LEU A 542 -35.56 -6.95 -1.07
N SER A 543 -35.50 -5.82 -1.77
CA SER A 543 -34.25 -5.09 -2.00
C SER A 543 -33.61 -4.61 -0.70
N GLY A 544 -34.40 -4.01 0.20
CA GLY A 544 -33.89 -3.52 1.49
C GLY A 544 -33.50 -4.64 2.45
N ALA A 545 -34.14 -5.81 2.35
CA ALA A 545 -33.78 -6.97 3.14
C ALA A 545 -32.49 -7.65 2.65
N VAL A 546 -32.31 -7.77 1.33
CA VAL A 546 -31.08 -8.30 0.74
C VAL A 546 -29.91 -7.38 1.05
N GLU A 547 -30.07 -6.07 0.93
CA GLU A 547 -29.05 -5.07 1.27
C GLU A 547 -28.62 -5.17 2.73
N ALA A 548 -29.57 -5.14 3.67
CA ALA A 548 -29.28 -5.20 5.11
C ALA A 548 -28.62 -6.54 5.53
N ILE A 549 -29.04 -7.67 4.95
CA ILE A 549 -28.44 -8.98 5.21
C ILE A 549 -27.04 -9.05 4.59
N ASN A 550 -26.83 -8.51 3.39
CA ASN A 550 -25.54 -8.50 2.73
C ASN A 550 -24.54 -7.58 3.43
N GLU A 551 -24.96 -6.42 3.90
CA GLU A 551 -24.14 -5.50 4.71
C GLU A 551 -23.70 -6.17 6.01
N TRP A 552 -24.63 -6.77 6.75
CA TRP A 552 -24.30 -7.54 7.95
C TRP A 552 -23.33 -8.71 7.65
N SER A 553 -23.57 -9.45 6.57
CA SER A 553 -22.67 -10.55 6.19
C SER A 553 -21.30 -10.06 5.72
N MET A 554 -21.23 -8.88 5.10
CA MET A 554 -19.97 -8.25 4.71
C MET A 554 -19.14 -7.87 5.94
N ASP A 555 -19.80 -7.35 6.97
CA ASP A 555 -19.16 -6.95 8.22
C ASP A 555 -18.72 -8.14 9.09
N LYS A 556 -19.52 -9.21 9.12
CA LYS A 556 -19.26 -10.39 9.98
C LYS A 556 -18.50 -11.51 9.29
N CYS A 557 -18.86 -11.82 8.05
CA CYS A 557 -18.31 -12.93 7.27
C CYS A 557 -17.32 -12.47 6.19
N GLY A 558 -17.20 -11.16 5.94
CA GLY A 558 -16.27 -10.61 4.96
C GLY A 558 -16.69 -10.81 3.50
N ASP A 559 -17.90 -11.31 3.25
CA ASP A 559 -18.46 -11.55 1.91
C ASP A 559 -20.00 -11.50 1.94
N TRP A 560 -20.63 -11.34 0.78
CA TRP A 560 -22.09 -11.26 0.64
C TRP A 560 -22.72 -12.64 0.77
N LEU A 561 -23.68 -12.77 1.67
CA LEU A 561 -24.42 -14.00 1.88
C LEU A 561 -25.38 -14.32 0.72
N ILE A 562 -25.94 -13.29 0.09
CA ILE A 562 -26.95 -13.40 -0.97
C ILE A 562 -26.39 -12.76 -2.24
N GLU A 563 -26.21 -13.56 -3.29
CA GLU A 563 -25.83 -13.08 -4.61
C GLU A 563 -27.08 -12.87 -5.48
N GLU A 564 -27.27 -11.65 -5.97
CA GLU A 564 -28.43 -11.30 -6.82
C GLU A 564 -28.25 -11.86 -8.23
N GLY A 565 -29.22 -12.67 -8.68
CA GLY A 565 -29.21 -13.33 -9.99
C GLY A 565 -30.53 -14.02 -10.30
N ASP A 566 -30.59 -14.70 -11.45
CA ASP A 566 -31.68 -15.64 -11.79
C ASP A 566 -31.09 -17.05 -11.94
N PRO A 567 -31.05 -17.87 -10.87
CA PRO A 567 -31.63 -17.65 -9.54
C PRO A 567 -30.73 -16.85 -8.57
N PHE A 568 -31.31 -16.37 -7.46
CA PHE A 568 -30.57 -15.88 -6.29
C PHE A 568 -29.80 -17.03 -5.66
N VAL A 569 -28.52 -16.84 -5.36
CA VAL A 569 -27.63 -17.87 -4.79
C VAL A 569 -27.28 -17.49 -3.35
N ILE A 570 -27.43 -18.45 -2.42
CA ILE A 570 -27.12 -18.25 -1.00
C ILE A 570 -25.86 -19.01 -0.63
N HIS A 571 -24.86 -18.27 -0.16
CA HIS A 571 -23.56 -18.80 0.21
C HIS A 571 -23.55 -19.28 1.67
N VAL A 572 -24.31 -20.35 1.98
CA VAL A 572 -24.47 -20.91 3.34
C VAL A 572 -23.12 -21.22 4.02
N ASN A 573 -22.09 -21.56 3.23
CA ASN A 573 -20.73 -21.84 3.70
C ASN A 573 -20.09 -20.66 4.46
N LEU A 574 -20.54 -19.42 4.24
CA LEU A 574 -20.04 -18.23 4.94
C LEU A 574 -20.42 -18.23 6.43
N LEU A 575 -21.51 -18.93 6.80
CA LEU A 575 -21.98 -19.06 8.18
C LEU A 575 -21.38 -20.28 8.90
N GLU A 576 -20.86 -21.27 8.17
CA GLU A 576 -20.16 -22.42 8.76
C GLU A 576 -18.81 -22.03 9.40
N SER A 577 -18.21 -20.92 8.94
CA SER A 577 -17.06 -20.27 9.59
C SER A 577 -17.37 -19.61 10.93
N PHE A 578 -18.65 -19.56 11.33
CA PHE A 578 -19.16 -18.87 12.52
C PHE A 578 -19.83 -19.82 13.55
N GLY A 579 -19.67 -21.15 13.40
CA GLY A 579 -20.18 -22.18 14.31
C GLY A 579 -19.11 -22.88 15.14
#